data_AF-A0A557XVH1-F1
#
_entry.id   AF-A0A557XVH1-F1
#
_cell.length_a   1.000
_cell.length_b   1.000
_cell.length_c   1.000
_cell.angle_alpha   90.00
_cell.angle_beta   90.00
_cell.angle_gamma   90.00
#
_symmetry.space_group_name_H-M   'P 1'
#
loop_
_entity.id
_entity.type
_entity.pdbx_description
1 polymer ?
#
loop_
_entity_poly.entity_id
_entity_poly.type
_entity_poly.pdbx_seq_one_letter_code
_entity_poly.pdbx_strand_id
1 'polypeptide(L)'
;MSAPEVVVYWRPGCPFCWRLRGALRRLGLPTREVDIWANPDAAAVVRSIADGNETVPTVVVGDVAMVNPSPGQVLEAVRAQAPELLDQLSGAGRWWSALRSRLRR
;
A
#
# COMPACT_ATOMS: atom_id res chain seq x y z
N MET A 1 15.21 10.79 -7.03
CA MET A 1 14.85 9.44 -6.55
C MET A 1 13.64 9.62 -5.66
N SER A 2 12.47 9.18 -6.10
CA SER A 2 11.24 9.31 -5.32
C SER A 2 11.33 8.49 -4.03
N ALA A 3 10.66 8.94 -2.97
CA ALA A 3 10.62 8.22 -1.72
C ALA A 3 10.00 6.81 -1.90
N PRO A 4 10.43 5.82 -1.10
CA PRO A 4 9.80 4.49 -1.07
C PRO A 4 8.31 4.62 -0.80
N GLU A 5 7.48 4.19 -1.75
CA GLU A 5 6.02 4.29 -1.64
C GLU A 5 5.35 3.01 -2.14
N VAL A 6 4.24 2.65 -1.49
CA VAL A 6 3.31 1.62 -1.94
C VAL A 6 2.06 2.31 -2.48
N VAL A 7 1.87 2.28 -3.80
CA VAL A 7 0.69 2.87 -4.45
C VAL A 7 -0.35 1.78 -4.70
N VAL A 8 -1.58 2.00 -4.23
CA VAL A 8 -2.71 1.08 -4.43
C VAL A 8 -3.75 1.77 -5.31
N TYR A 9 -3.87 1.32 -6.55
CA TYR A 9 -4.92 1.74 -7.47
C TYR A 9 -6.21 0.98 -7.19
N TRP A 10 -7.31 1.71 -7.01
CA TRP A 10 -8.60 1.15 -6.63
C TRP A 10 -9.75 1.92 -7.30
N ARG A 11 -10.98 1.41 -7.14
CA ARG A 11 -12.22 2.11 -7.55
C ARG A 11 -13.38 1.87 -6.58
N PRO A 12 -14.40 2.74 -6.52
CA PRO A 12 -15.61 2.53 -5.74
C PRO A 12 -16.30 1.21 -6.08
N GLY A 13 -16.88 0.55 -5.07
CA GLY A 13 -17.61 -0.71 -5.26
C GLY A 13 -16.76 -1.96 -5.54
N CYS A 14 -15.42 -1.87 -5.51
CA CYS A 14 -14.53 -3.02 -5.69
C CYS A 14 -14.31 -3.79 -4.37
N PRO A 15 -14.88 -5.00 -4.18
CA PRO A 15 -14.75 -5.76 -2.94
C PRO A 15 -13.31 -6.25 -2.69
N PHE A 16 -12.58 -6.60 -3.75
CA PHE A 16 -11.16 -7.00 -3.64
C PHE A 16 -10.28 -5.86 -3.15
N CYS A 17 -10.51 -4.65 -3.66
CA CYS A 17 -9.81 -3.44 -3.25
C CYS A 17 -10.06 -3.14 -1.77
N TRP A 18 -11.30 -3.29 -1.30
CA TRP A 18 -11.64 -3.10 0.12
C TRP A 18 -10.93 -4.12 1.00
N ARG A 19 -10.92 -5.39 0.60
CA ARG A 19 -10.23 -6.47 1.34
C ARG A 19 -8.73 -6.21 1.43
N LEU A 20 -8.08 -5.88 0.31
CA LEU A 20 -6.64 -5.63 0.27
C LEU A 20 -6.27 -4.40 1.09
N ARG A 21 -6.90 -3.24 0.84
CA ARG A 21 -6.64 -2.00 1.58
C ARG A 21 -6.89 -2.17 3.07
N GLY A 22 -7.96 -2.87 3.45
CA GLY A 22 -8.24 -3.20 4.85
C GLY A 22 -7.14 -4.03 5.50
N ALA A 23 -6.60 -5.03 4.80
CA ALA A 23 -5.49 -5.84 5.29
C ALA A 23 -4.19 -5.02 5.45
N LEU A 24 -3.83 -4.21 4.45
CA LEU A 24 -2.63 -3.37 4.49
C LEU A 24 -2.69 -2.34 5.63
N ARG A 25 -3.87 -1.73 5.86
CA ARG A 25 -4.09 -0.84 7.01
C ARG A 25 -3.95 -1.54 8.36
N ARG A 26 -4.43 -2.78 8.49
CA ARG A 26 -4.27 -3.56 9.73
C ARG A 26 -2.81 -3.93 10.00
N LEU A 27 -2.02 -4.12 8.95
CA LEU A 27 -0.58 -4.33 9.06
C LEU A 27 0.16 -3.04 9.45
N GLY A 28 -0.47 -1.88 9.32
CA GLY A 28 0.16 -0.57 9.54
C GLY A 28 1.02 -0.12 8.37
N LEU A 29 0.83 -0.70 7.17
CA LEU A 29 1.63 -0.36 6.00
C LEU A 29 1.18 1.01 5.46
N PRO A 30 2.08 2.01 5.39
CA PRO A 30 1.77 3.26 4.70
C PRO A 30 1.53 2.97 3.22
N THR A 31 0.35 3.37 2.73
CA THR A 31 -0.02 3.19 1.32
C THR A 31 -0.65 4.47 0.78
N ARG A 32 -0.33 4.80 -0.47
CA ARG A 32 -1.00 5.86 -1.21
C ARG A 32 -2.10 5.24 -2.06
N GLU A 33 -3.35 5.53 -1.72
CA GLU A 33 -4.51 4.95 -2.38
C GLU A 33 -5.03 5.92 -3.46
N VAL A 34 -5.07 5.46 -4.72
CA VAL A 34 -5.46 6.29 -5.87
C VAL A 34 -6.71 5.71 -6.53
N ASP A 35 -7.76 6.52 -6.61
CA ASP A 35 -8.99 6.15 -7.32
C ASP A 35 -8.81 6.38 -8.82
N ILE A 36 -8.91 5.30 -9.61
CA ILE A 36 -8.76 5.36 -11.07
C ILE A 36 -9.96 5.98 -11.77
N TRP A 37 -11.13 6.03 -11.13
CA TRP A 37 -12.30 6.70 -11.71
C TRP A 37 -12.21 8.22 -11.58
N ALA A 38 -11.60 8.70 -10.49
CA ALA A 38 -11.41 10.12 -10.26
C ALA A 38 -10.18 10.68 -11.00
N ASN A 39 -9.22 9.82 -11.37
CA ASN A 39 -7.97 10.21 -11.99
C ASN A 39 -7.73 9.43 -13.31
N PRO A 40 -7.90 10.07 -14.48
CA PRO A 40 -7.71 9.41 -15.77
C PRO A 40 -6.25 8.99 -16.02
N ASP A 41 -5.27 9.71 -15.47
CA ASP A 41 -3.85 9.34 -15.57
C ASP A 41 -3.58 8.06 -14.77
N ALA A 42 -4.21 7.91 -13.60
CA ALA A 42 -4.12 6.68 -12.82
C ALA A 42 -4.76 5.48 -13.54
N ALA A 43 -5.89 5.70 -14.24
CA ALA A 43 -6.47 4.68 -15.10
C ALA A 43 -5.51 4.28 -16.24
N ALA A 44 -4.84 5.24 -16.87
CA ALA A 44 -3.84 4.97 -17.90
C ALA A 44 -2.67 4.12 -17.38
N VAL A 45 -2.18 4.43 -16.17
CA VAL A 45 -1.15 3.61 -15.50
C VAL A 45 -1.65 2.18 -15.28
N VAL A 46 -2.86 1.99 -14.75
CA VAL A 46 -3.42 0.64 -14.56
C VAL A 46 -3.54 -0.10 -15.89
N ARG A 47 -4.00 0.55 -16.96
CA ARG A 47 -4.06 -0.08 -18.30
C ARG A 47 -2.68 -0.49 -18.80
N SER A 48 -1.63 0.29 -18.54
CA SER A 48 -0.26 -0.12 -18.91
C SER A 48 0.25 -1.34 -18.14
N ILE A 49 -0.24 -1.56 -16.92
CA ILE A 49 0.19 -2.67 -16.05
C ILE A 49 -0.67 -3.92 -16.27
N ALA A 50 -1.96 -3.76 -16.55
CA ALA A 50 -2.94 -4.84 -16.61
C ALA A 50 -3.39 -5.18 -18.05
N ASP A 51 -2.43 -5.22 -18.98
CA ASP A 51 -2.65 -5.63 -20.38
C ASP A 51 -3.77 -4.83 -21.08
N GLY A 52 -3.79 -3.52 -20.87
CA GLY A 52 -4.80 -2.61 -21.42
C GLY A 52 -6.09 -2.51 -20.60
N ASN A 53 -6.26 -3.32 -19.56
CA ASN A 53 -7.46 -3.36 -18.73
C ASN A 53 -7.38 -2.42 -17.52
N GLU A 54 -8.54 -2.03 -17.00
CA GLU A 54 -8.65 -1.28 -15.74
C GLU A 54 -8.83 -2.23 -14.54
N THR A 55 -8.01 -3.26 -14.47
CA THR A 55 -8.09 -4.29 -13.42
C THR A 55 -7.57 -3.73 -12.10
N VAL A 56 -8.39 -3.83 -11.06
CA VAL A 56 -8.07 -3.38 -9.71
C VAL A 56 -8.43 -4.45 -8.67
N PRO A 57 -7.73 -4.54 -7.52
CA PRO A 57 -6.65 -3.65 -7.09
C PRO A 57 -5.35 -3.89 -7.85
N THR A 58 -4.70 -2.81 -8.30
CA THR A 58 -3.34 -2.87 -8.86
C THR A 58 -2.41 -2.16 -7.89
N VAL A 59 -1.27 -2.78 -7.56
CA VAL A 59 -0.32 -2.25 -6.57
C VAL A 59 1.03 -2.05 -7.22
N VAL A 60 1.65 -0.91 -6.94
CA VAL A 60 3.03 -0.61 -7.34
C VAL A 60 3.87 -0.39 -6.09
N VAL A 61 5.02 -1.04 -6.03
CA VAL A 61 6.02 -0.93 -4.96
C VAL A 61 7.39 -0.77 -5.61
N GLY A 62 7.98 0.41 -5.54
CA GLY A 62 9.20 0.72 -6.29
C GLY A 62 9.00 0.44 -7.79
N ASP A 63 9.84 -0.41 -8.36
CA ASP A 63 9.78 -0.81 -9.78
C ASP A 63 8.86 -2.01 -10.04
N VAL A 64 8.27 -2.60 -8.99
CA VAL A 64 7.42 -3.79 -9.10
C VAL A 64 5.94 -3.41 -9.16
N ALA A 65 5.26 -3.86 -10.20
CA ALA A 65 3.82 -3.72 -10.36
C ALA A 65 3.13 -5.09 -10.27
N MET A 66 1.98 -5.16 -9.60
CA MET A 66 1.21 -6.39 -9.39
C MET A 66 -0.28 -6.15 -9.59
N VAL A 67 -0.93 -7.02 -10.34
CA VAL A 67 -2.38 -6.98 -10.56
C VAL A 67 -3.07 -7.97 -9.62
N ASN A 68 -4.04 -7.47 -8.86
CA ASN A 68 -4.80 -8.19 -7.83
C ASN A 68 -3.95 -9.02 -6.84
N PRO A 69 -2.89 -8.45 -6.22
CA PRO A 69 -2.04 -9.20 -5.31
C PRO A 69 -2.73 -9.50 -3.98
N SER A 70 -2.27 -10.57 -3.33
CA SER A 70 -2.53 -10.82 -1.92
C SER A 70 -1.72 -9.86 -1.01
N PRO A 71 -2.15 -9.63 0.24
CA PRO A 71 -1.38 -8.82 1.20
C PRO A 71 0.05 -9.36 1.43
N GLY A 72 0.23 -10.69 1.39
CA GLY A 72 1.54 -11.32 1.51
C GLY A 72 2.46 -10.96 0.35
N GLN A 73 1.96 -11.00 -0.90
CA GLN A 73 2.74 -10.58 -2.07
C GLN A 73 3.15 -9.10 -2.00
N VAL A 74 2.26 -8.24 -1.50
CA VAL A 74 2.61 -6.82 -1.26
C VAL A 74 3.73 -6.70 -0.24
N LEU A 75 3.68 -7.45 0.88
CA LEU A 75 4.75 -7.44 1.88
C LEU A 75 6.09 -7.95 1.35
N GLU A 76 6.09 -9.01 0.54
CA GLU A 76 7.32 -9.49 -0.10
C GLU A 76 7.90 -8.44 -1.04
N ALA A 77 7.06 -7.79 -1.85
CA ALA A 77 7.50 -6.71 -2.72
C ALA A 77 8.08 -5.53 -1.91
N VAL A 78 7.46 -5.16 -0.79
CA VAL A 78 7.98 -4.13 0.13
C VAL A 78 9.32 -4.54 0.71
N ARG A 79 9.51 -5.79 1.16
CA ARG A 79 10.83 -6.26 1.64
C ARG A 79 11.92 -6.12 0.59
N ALA A 80 11.61 -6.38 -0.67
CA ALA A 80 12.57 -6.32 -1.75
C ALA A 80 12.86 -4.89 -2.23
N GLN A 81 11.83 -4.03 -2.28
CA GLN A 81 11.89 -2.74 -2.97
C GLN A 81 11.92 -1.52 -2.03
N ALA A 82 11.37 -1.67 -0.82
CA ALA A 82 11.17 -0.58 0.14
C ALA A 82 11.22 -1.09 1.60
N PRO A 83 12.29 -1.81 2.01
CA PRO A 83 12.39 -2.41 3.34
C PRO A 83 12.23 -1.42 4.50
N GLU A 84 12.58 -0.15 4.31
CA GLU A 84 12.42 0.95 5.27
C GLU A 84 10.96 1.23 5.65
N LEU A 85 9.99 0.83 4.83
CA LEU A 85 8.57 0.93 5.18
C LEU A 85 8.16 -0.12 6.22
N LEU A 86 8.95 -1.19 6.40
CA LEU A 86 8.68 -2.24 7.38
C LEU A 86 8.98 -1.79 8.81
N ASP A 87 9.91 -0.86 8.99
CA ASP A 87 10.19 -0.24 10.29
C ASP A 87 8.95 0.51 10.81
N GLN A 88 8.13 1.03 9.89
CA GLN A 88 6.88 1.72 10.21
C GLN A 88 5.76 0.75 10.61
N LEU A 89 5.74 -0.49 10.07
CA LEU A 89 4.82 -1.55 10.50
C LEU A 89 5.00 -1.87 12.00
N SER A 90 6.24 -1.86 12.46
CA SER A 90 6.62 -2.14 13.85
C SER A 90 6.22 -1.01 14.83
N GLY A 91 5.85 0.16 14.30
CA GLY A 91 5.47 1.35 15.06
C GLY A 91 4.10 1.29 15.73
N ALA A 92 3.21 0.39 15.29
CA ALA A 92 1.93 0.13 15.94
C ALA A 92 2.05 -0.56 17.31
N GLY A 93 3.27 -0.91 17.76
CA GLY A 93 3.59 -1.25 19.14
C GLY A 93 4.23 -0.11 19.96
N ARG A 94 4.64 1.00 19.33
CA ARG A 94 5.35 2.12 19.99
C ARG A 94 4.47 3.27 20.48
N TRP A 95 3.18 3.29 20.11
CA TRP A 95 2.21 4.23 20.70
C TRP A 95 1.99 3.99 22.21
N TRP A 96 2.36 2.81 22.74
CA TRP A 96 2.40 2.54 24.18
C TRP A 96 3.74 2.89 24.86
N SER A 97 4.86 2.98 24.13
CA SER A 97 6.16 3.33 24.74
C SER A 97 6.38 4.83 24.87
N ALA A 98 5.66 5.67 24.12
CA ALA A 98 5.63 7.12 24.33
C ALA A 98 4.84 7.55 25.59
N LEU A 99 4.01 6.68 26.18
CA LEU A 99 3.29 6.95 27.43
C LEU A 99 4.13 6.65 28.69
N ARG A 100 5.29 5.97 28.58
CA ARG A 100 6.14 5.62 29.72
C ARG A 100 7.26 6.62 30.05
N SER A 101 7.37 7.74 29.33
CA SER A 101 8.37 8.78 29.63
C SER A 101 7.85 9.93 30.49
N ARG A 102 6.59 9.89 30.96
CA ARG A 102 5.99 10.90 31.85
C ARG A 102 5.66 10.43 33.29
N LEU A 103 6.16 9.27 33.72
CA LEU A 103 5.99 8.79 35.11
C LEU A 103 7.33 8.47 35.79
N ARG A 104 8.36 9.28 35.49
CA ARG A 104 9.58 9.41 36.31
C ARG A 104 9.93 10.89 36.42
N ARG A 105 9.09 11.65 37.12
CA ARG A 105 9.44 12.85 37.88
C ARG A 105 8.40 13.00 38.97
#